data_AF-A0A2J4YJ92-F1
#
_entry.id   AF-A0A2J4YJ92-F1
#
_cell.length_a   1.000
_cell.length_b   1.000
_cell.length_c   1.000
_cell.angle_alpha   90.00
_cell.angle_beta   90.00
_cell.angle_gamma   90.00
#
_symmetry.space_group_name_H-M   'P 1'
#
loop_
_entity.id
_entity.type
_entity.pdbx_description
1 polymer ?
#
loop_
_entity_poly.entity_id
_entity_poly.type
_entity_poly.pdbx_seq_one_letter_code
_entity_poly.pdbx_strand_id
1 'polypeptide(L)'
;LYLNRHCFNGLMRYNLAHQFNVGWGKYKAPYFPFQEMKAFADMSHNCVFMTSGYRRTIGLAGKGDVVYCDPPYEPMPGTAGFTAYAAGGFNWDDQVLLAKHCVEAHERGARVVISNSSAPRVVDLYREHGFNLEFIKARRSISCNGTTREVARDVVAIL
;
A
#
# COMPACT_ATOMS: atom_id res chain seq x y z
N LEU A 1 -15.23 -0.78 -12.14
CA LEU A 1 -15.15 -2.26 -12.00
C LEU A 1 -14.92 -2.98 -13.33
N TYR A 2 -15.75 -2.75 -14.36
CA TYR A 2 -15.59 -3.40 -15.68
C TYR A 2 -14.15 -3.29 -16.21
N LEU A 3 -13.63 -2.06 -16.35
CA LEU A 3 -12.25 -1.82 -16.81
C LEU A 3 -11.22 -2.60 -15.98
N ASN A 4 -11.30 -2.55 -14.64
CA ASN A 4 -10.39 -3.28 -13.75
C ASN A 4 -10.39 -4.79 -13.97
N ARG A 5 -11.56 -5.42 -14.14
CA ARG A 5 -11.61 -6.88 -14.35
C ARG A 5 -11.17 -7.31 -15.75
N HIS A 6 -11.06 -6.36 -16.69
CA HIS A 6 -10.88 -6.64 -18.11
C HIS A 6 -9.56 -6.11 -18.68
N CYS A 7 -8.89 -5.18 -17.99
CA CYS A 7 -7.60 -4.60 -18.41
C CYS A 7 -6.42 -5.46 -17.96
N PHE A 8 -5.26 -5.24 -18.56
CA PHE A 8 -4.03 -5.96 -18.25
C PHE A 8 -3.71 -5.95 -16.73
N ASN A 9 -3.60 -7.15 -16.14
CA ASN A 9 -3.27 -7.41 -14.73
C ASN A 9 -4.15 -6.67 -13.70
N GLY A 10 -5.36 -6.25 -14.08
CA GLY A 10 -6.24 -5.48 -13.20
C GLY A 10 -5.67 -4.14 -12.74
N LEU A 11 -4.76 -3.57 -13.52
CA LEU A 11 -4.04 -2.35 -13.16
C LEU A 11 -4.93 -1.11 -13.32
N MET A 12 -4.94 -0.22 -12.33
CA MET A 12 -5.62 1.09 -12.39
C MET A 12 -4.57 2.19 -12.59
N ARG A 13 -4.39 2.66 -13.83
CA ARG A 13 -3.41 3.70 -14.18
C ARG A 13 -4.01 4.75 -15.09
N TYR A 14 -3.61 5.99 -14.82
CA TYR A 14 -4.04 7.18 -15.52
C TYR A 14 -2.81 7.93 -16.03
N ASN A 15 -2.93 8.58 -17.19
CA ASN A 15 -1.88 9.47 -17.71
C ASN A 15 -1.93 10.86 -17.04
N LEU A 16 -1.02 11.75 -17.42
CA LEU A 16 -0.99 13.15 -16.94
C LEU A 16 -2.24 13.96 -17.32
N ALA A 17 -3.01 13.51 -18.32
CA ALA A 17 -4.31 14.07 -18.68
C ALA A 17 -5.48 13.42 -17.91
N HIS A 18 -5.19 12.63 -16.87
CA HIS A 18 -6.17 11.90 -16.05
C HIS A 18 -7.02 10.87 -16.80
N GLN A 19 -6.56 10.42 -17.96
CA GLN A 19 -7.25 9.41 -18.77
C GLN A 19 -6.72 8.02 -18.42
N PHE A 20 -7.65 7.07 -18.26
CA PHE A 20 -7.32 5.66 -18.11
C PHE A 20 -6.57 5.15 -19.35
N ASN A 21 -5.41 4.52 -19.17
CA ASN A 21 -4.52 4.15 -20.27
C ASN A 21 -3.95 2.72 -20.17
N VAL A 22 -4.71 1.79 -19.61
CA VAL A 22 -4.30 0.38 -19.50
C VAL A 22 -4.92 -0.42 -20.65
N GLY A 23 -4.07 -1.20 -21.33
CA GLY A 23 -4.49 -2.04 -22.44
C GLY A 23 -5.43 -3.18 -22.03
N TRP A 24 -6.07 -3.78 -23.03
CA TRP A 24 -6.95 -4.95 -22.88
C TRP A 24 -6.19 -6.17 -22.32
N GLY A 25 -6.78 -6.83 -21.32
CA GLY A 25 -6.15 -7.95 -20.59
C GLY A 25 -6.29 -9.33 -21.23
N LYS A 26 -7.12 -9.48 -22.27
CA LYS A 26 -7.32 -10.75 -23.02
C LYS A 26 -7.76 -11.96 -22.16
N TYR A 27 -8.44 -11.73 -21.05
CA TYR A 27 -9.02 -12.80 -20.25
C TYR A 27 -10.19 -13.46 -20.98
N LYS A 28 -10.23 -14.80 -21.02
CA LYS A 28 -11.32 -15.56 -21.66
C LYS A 28 -12.67 -15.38 -20.95
N ALA A 29 -12.66 -15.36 -19.62
CA ALA A 29 -13.85 -15.18 -18.80
C ALA A 29 -13.45 -14.44 -17.50
N PRO A 30 -13.52 -13.09 -17.50
CA PRO A 30 -13.29 -12.29 -16.30
C PRO A 30 -14.25 -12.69 -15.18
N TYR A 31 -13.72 -12.90 -13.98
CA TYR A 31 -14.53 -13.15 -12.79
C TYR A 31 -15.40 -11.94 -12.44
N PHE A 32 -16.70 -12.17 -12.22
CA PHE A 32 -17.62 -11.16 -11.71
C PHE A 32 -17.71 -11.26 -10.17
N PRO A 33 -17.19 -10.26 -9.43
CA PRO A 33 -17.07 -10.34 -7.98
C PRO A 33 -18.37 -9.96 -7.25
N PHE A 34 -19.45 -10.68 -7.54
CA PHE A 34 -20.77 -10.36 -7.00
C PHE A 34 -20.80 -10.44 -5.46
N GLN A 35 -20.21 -11.49 -4.89
CA GLN A 35 -20.23 -11.73 -3.46
C GLN A 35 -19.41 -10.67 -2.72
N GLU A 36 -18.25 -10.29 -3.26
CA GLU A 36 -17.40 -9.25 -2.69
C GLU A 36 -18.04 -7.86 -2.80
N MET A 37 -18.75 -7.58 -3.91
CA MET A 37 -19.52 -6.35 -4.05
C MET A 37 -20.65 -6.27 -3.03
N LYS A 38 -21.39 -7.37 -2.83
CA LYS A 38 -22.44 -7.45 -1.82
C LYS A 38 -21.87 -7.25 -0.42
N ALA A 39 -20.80 -7.97 -0.07
CA ALA A 39 -20.15 -7.84 1.23
C ALA A 39 -19.62 -6.40 1.48
N PHE A 40 -19.05 -5.75 0.46
CA PHE A 40 -18.63 -4.37 0.54
C PHE A 40 -19.82 -3.44 0.81
N ALA A 41 -20.91 -3.57 0.06
CA ALA A 41 -22.11 -2.74 0.22
C ALA A 41 -22.77 -2.93 1.60
N ASP A 42 -22.82 -4.18 2.09
CA ASP A 42 -23.36 -4.52 3.40
C ASP A 42 -22.54 -3.88 4.53
N MET A 43 -21.24 -3.66 4.36
CA MET A 43 -20.36 -3.07 5.39
C MET A 43 -20.21 -1.56 5.24
N SER A 44 -20.22 -1.04 4.00
CA SER A 44 -19.77 0.33 3.67
C SER A 44 -20.54 1.46 4.36
N HIS A 45 -21.77 1.20 4.81
CA HIS A 45 -22.57 2.18 5.54
C HIS A 45 -21.96 2.55 6.90
N ASN A 46 -21.07 1.72 7.45
CA ASN A 46 -20.32 2.00 8.68
C ASN A 46 -19.01 2.76 8.42
N CYS A 47 -18.71 3.12 7.17
CA CYS A 47 -17.45 3.73 6.78
C CYS A 47 -17.64 5.14 6.24
N VAL A 48 -16.67 6.00 6.54
CA VAL A 48 -16.49 7.30 5.89
C VAL A 48 -15.36 7.17 4.88
N PHE A 49 -15.66 7.37 3.59
CA PHE A 49 -14.66 7.36 2.53
C PHE A 49 -14.17 8.79 2.27
N MET A 50 -12.85 8.99 2.25
CA MET A 50 -12.25 10.28 2.04
C MET A 50 -11.12 10.22 1.01
N THR A 51 -11.26 10.98 -0.07
CA THR A 51 -10.23 11.15 -1.09
C THR A 51 -9.33 12.32 -0.69
N SER A 52 -8.24 12.02 0.02
CA SER A 52 -7.34 13.04 0.57
C SER A 52 -5.91 12.50 0.68
N GLY A 53 -4.92 13.40 0.73
CA GLY A 53 -3.54 13.02 0.99
C GLY A 53 -3.33 12.47 2.41
N TYR A 54 -2.37 11.54 2.56
CA TYR A 54 -2.10 10.82 3.81
C TYR A 54 -1.82 11.75 5.00
N ARG A 55 -1.12 12.88 4.77
CA ARG A 55 -0.80 13.85 5.82
C ARG A 55 -2.05 14.37 6.52
N ARG A 56 -3.08 14.70 5.74
CA ARG A 56 -4.36 15.19 6.26
C ARG A 56 -5.12 14.07 6.98
N THR A 57 -5.14 12.86 6.42
CA THR A 57 -5.93 11.76 7.01
C THR A 57 -5.33 11.26 8.31
N ILE A 58 -4.00 11.13 8.38
CA ILE A 58 -3.28 10.76 9.62
C ILE A 58 -3.38 11.88 10.66
N GLY A 59 -3.37 13.15 10.22
CA GLY A 59 -3.55 14.32 11.08
C GLY A 59 -4.88 14.36 11.84
N LEU A 60 -5.90 13.64 11.38
CA LEU A 60 -7.19 13.53 12.08
C LEU A 60 -7.17 12.56 13.26
N ALA A 61 -6.22 11.61 13.28
CA ALA A 61 -6.16 10.59 14.31
C ALA A 61 -5.53 11.10 15.60
N GLY A 62 -6.08 10.65 16.73
CA GLY A 62 -5.58 10.93 18.07
C GLY A 62 -5.95 9.85 19.07
N LYS A 63 -6.09 10.23 20.34
CA LYS A 63 -6.33 9.31 21.45
C LYS A 63 -7.54 8.40 21.20
N GLY A 64 -7.29 7.09 21.18
CA GLY A 64 -8.32 6.05 21.01
C GLY A 64 -8.46 5.55 19.57
N ASP A 65 -7.85 6.23 18.60
CA ASP A 65 -7.85 5.79 17.22
C ASP A 65 -6.75 4.76 16.95
N VAL A 66 -6.96 3.97 15.89
CA VAL A 66 -5.95 3.08 15.32
C VAL A 66 -5.74 3.49 13.87
N VAL A 67 -4.49 3.77 13.50
CA VAL A 67 -4.08 4.12 12.13
C VAL A 67 -3.35 2.95 11.52
N TYR A 68 -3.84 2.47 10.37
CA TYR A 68 -3.14 1.51 9.53
C TYR A 68 -2.67 2.19 8.25
N CYS A 69 -1.38 2.10 7.95
CA CYS A 69 -0.77 2.67 6.74
C CYS A 69 -0.17 1.56 5.87
N ASP A 70 -0.54 1.57 4.58
CA ASP A 70 -0.03 0.65 3.55
C ASP A 70 0.45 1.46 2.33
N PRO A 71 1.59 2.19 2.43
CA PRO A 71 2.10 3.02 1.35
C PRO A 71 2.61 2.18 0.17
N PRO A 72 2.87 2.79 -1.00
CA PRO A 72 3.64 2.13 -2.04
C PRO A 72 4.98 1.60 -1.50
N TYR A 73 5.26 0.32 -1.73
CA TYR A 73 6.39 -0.35 -1.09
C TYR A 73 7.73 0.12 -1.66
N GLU A 74 8.72 0.19 -0.79
CA GLU A 74 10.08 0.39 -1.23
C GLU A 74 10.64 -0.87 -1.90
N PRO A 75 11.24 -0.80 -3.10
CA PRO A 75 11.94 -1.94 -3.67
C PRO A 75 13.10 -2.43 -2.81
N MET A 76 13.40 -3.74 -2.90
CA MET A 76 14.65 -4.28 -2.39
C MET A 76 15.84 -3.72 -3.20
N PRO A 77 17.03 -3.55 -2.60
CA PRO A 77 18.22 -3.12 -3.34
C PRO A 77 18.45 -3.98 -4.59
N GLY A 78 18.73 -3.33 -5.73
CA GLY A 78 18.95 -4.03 -7.01
C GLY A 78 17.67 -4.54 -7.70
N THR A 79 16.48 -4.32 -7.14
CA THR A 79 15.21 -4.66 -7.77
C THR A 79 14.51 -3.43 -8.34
N ALA A 80 13.91 -3.56 -9.53
CA ALA A 80 13.06 -2.51 -10.08
C ALA A 80 11.69 -2.55 -9.38
N GLY A 81 11.40 -1.55 -8.55
CA GLY A 81 10.09 -1.36 -7.95
C GLY A 81 9.13 -0.72 -8.94
N PHE A 82 7.96 -1.33 -9.16
CA PHE A 82 6.86 -0.66 -9.85
C PHE A 82 6.16 0.29 -8.86
N THR A 83 6.45 1.59 -8.92
CA THR A 83 5.89 2.63 -8.03
C THR A 83 4.87 3.54 -8.72
N ALA A 84 4.51 3.25 -9.98
CA ALA A 84 3.68 4.11 -10.83
C ALA A 84 2.17 4.01 -10.58
N TYR A 85 1.74 3.91 -9.30
CA TYR A 85 0.32 3.78 -8.94
C TYR A 85 -0.44 5.12 -8.94
N ALA A 86 0.25 6.26 -8.88
CA ALA A 86 -0.38 7.59 -8.89
C ALA A 86 0.40 8.59 -9.75
N ALA A 87 -0.33 9.43 -10.49
CA ALA A 87 0.24 10.60 -11.17
C ALA A 87 0.73 11.59 -10.09
N GLY A 88 2.06 11.77 -10.00
CA GLY A 88 2.72 12.51 -8.91
C GLY A 88 3.77 11.68 -8.18
N GLY A 89 3.68 10.35 -8.24
CA GLY A 89 4.61 9.43 -7.60
C GLY A 89 4.51 9.40 -6.07
N PHE A 90 5.24 8.46 -5.48
CA PHE A 90 5.47 8.36 -4.05
C PHE A 90 6.96 7.99 -3.91
N ASN A 91 7.75 8.91 -3.38
CA ASN A 91 9.21 8.78 -3.37
C ASN A 91 9.75 8.48 -1.95
N TRP A 92 11.07 8.50 -1.80
CA TRP A 92 11.69 8.27 -0.49
C TRP A 92 11.35 9.37 0.53
N ASP A 93 11.31 10.63 0.10
CA ASP A 93 10.96 11.74 0.98
C ASP A 93 9.52 11.60 1.49
N ASP A 94 8.62 11.07 0.66
CA ASP A 94 7.26 10.72 1.08
C ASP A 94 7.24 9.57 2.10
N GLN A 95 8.09 8.54 1.96
CA GLN A 95 8.24 7.48 2.98
C GLN A 95 8.66 8.08 4.33
N VAL A 96 9.66 8.95 4.31
CA VAL A 96 10.19 9.61 5.51
C VAL A 96 9.12 10.51 6.15
N LEU A 97 8.41 11.32 5.34
CA LEU A 97 7.35 12.19 5.83
C LEU A 97 6.16 11.40 6.37
N LEU A 98 5.80 10.28 5.73
CA LEU A 98 4.77 9.39 6.25
C LEU A 98 5.15 8.84 7.63
N ALA A 99 6.37 8.34 7.81
CA ALA A 99 6.84 7.84 9.10
C ALA A 99 6.78 8.92 10.20
N LYS A 100 7.16 10.17 9.88
CA LYS A 100 7.04 11.30 10.82
C LYS A 100 5.59 11.58 11.21
N HIS A 101 4.66 11.62 10.26
CA HIS A 101 3.24 11.84 10.58
C HIS A 101 2.63 10.69 11.39
N CYS A 102 3.10 9.46 11.20
CA CYS A 102 2.75 8.33 12.04
C CYS A 102 3.21 8.54 13.49
N VAL A 103 4.45 9.00 13.71
CA VAL A 103 4.95 9.36 15.05
C VAL A 103 4.11 10.47 15.66
N GLU A 104 3.83 11.55 14.92
CA GLU A 104 2.99 12.65 15.41
C GLU A 104 1.58 12.17 15.81
N ALA A 105 0.99 11.22 15.08
CA ALA A 105 -0.30 10.62 15.44
C ALA A 105 -0.21 9.78 16.72
N HIS A 106 0.88 9.02 16.87
CA HIS A 106 1.15 8.27 18.08
C HIS A 106 1.32 9.19 19.30
N GLU A 107 2.04 10.31 19.16
CA GLU A 107 2.19 11.33 20.21
C GLU A 107 0.87 11.97 20.62
N ARG A 108 -0.11 12.07 19.70
CA ARG A 108 -1.50 12.48 20.01
C ARG A 108 -2.32 11.39 20.70
N GLY A 109 -1.78 10.18 20.86
CA GLY A 109 -2.40 9.05 21.55
C GLY A 109 -3.04 7.99 20.63
N ALA A 110 -2.84 8.08 19.32
CA ALA A 110 -3.27 7.02 18.41
C ALA A 110 -2.34 5.80 18.50
N ARG A 111 -2.85 4.61 18.18
CA ARG A 111 -2.00 3.44 17.89
C ARG A 111 -1.72 3.39 16.41
N VAL A 112 -0.47 3.12 16.01
CA VAL A 112 -0.09 3.17 14.59
C VAL A 112 0.54 1.86 14.15
N VAL A 113 0.10 1.38 13.00
CA VAL A 113 0.64 0.20 12.33
C VAL A 113 0.95 0.57 10.89
N ILE A 114 2.16 0.31 10.43
CA ILE A 114 2.58 0.55 9.04
C ILE A 114 3.22 -0.70 8.43
N SER A 115 2.80 -1.09 7.24
CA SER A 115 3.36 -2.21 6.47
C SER A 115 4.27 -1.71 5.35
N ASN A 116 5.34 -2.46 5.05
CA ASN A 116 6.22 -2.18 3.91
C ASN A 116 7.08 -3.41 3.57
N SER A 117 7.99 -3.27 2.60
CA SER A 117 9.03 -4.27 2.35
C SER A 117 10.09 -4.29 3.46
N SER A 118 10.85 -5.38 3.57
CA SER A 118 12.03 -5.45 4.44
C SER A 118 13.28 -4.80 3.82
N ALA A 119 13.14 -3.79 2.95
CA ALA A 119 14.30 -3.10 2.41
C ALA A 119 15.12 -2.48 3.57
N PRO A 120 16.47 -2.55 3.57
CA PRO A 120 17.27 -2.06 4.69
C PRO A 120 16.94 -0.63 5.09
N ARG A 121 16.80 0.29 4.12
CA ARG A 121 16.47 1.69 4.40
C ARG A 121 15.12 1.87 5.11
N VAL A 122 14.14 1.02 4.83
CA VAL A 122 12.82 1.05 5.49
C VAL A 122 12.92 0.56 6.93
N VAL A 123 13.66 -0.53 7.13
CA VAL A 123 13.92 -1.08 8.47
C VAL A 123 14.64 -0.04 9.34
N ASP A 124 15.65 0.62 8.78
CA ASP A 124 16.39 1.67 9.48
C ASP A 124 15.49 2.87 9.78
N LEU A 125 14.74 3.36 8.78
CA LEU A 125 13.78 4.47 8.95
C LEU A 125 12.80 4.21 10.11
N TYR A 126 12.18 3.03 10.15
CA TYR A 126 11.20 2.72 11.19
C TYR A 126 11.86 2.53 12.57
N ARG A 127 13.06 1.95 12.66
CA ARG A 127 13.80 1.88 13.93
C ARG A 127 14.19 3.25 14.46
N GLU A 128 14.68 4.13 13.58
CA GLU A 128 15.04 5.51 13.94
C GLU A 128 13.85 6.30 14.49
N HIS A 129 12.64 5.98 14.05
CA HIS A 129 11.39 6.59 14.52
C HIS A 129 10.71 5.81 15.67
N GLY A 130 11.42 4.85 16.27
CA GLY A 130 10.97 4.15 17.48
C GLY A 130 9.94 3.04 17.28
N PHE A 131 9.67 2.62 16.04
CA PHE A 131 8.72 1.54 15.79
C PHE A 131 9.26 0.18 16.23
N ASN A 132 8.37 -0.65 16.78
CA ASN A 132 8.62 -2.07 16.99
C ASN A 132 8.37 -2.83 15.68
N LEU A 133 9.33 -3.66 15.24
CA LEU A 133 9.27 -4.32 13.94
C LEU A 133 8.98 -5.81 14.05
N GLU A 134 7.96 -6.24 13.32
CA GLU A 134 7.59 -7.64 13.10
C GLU A 134 7.84 -8.02 11.64
N PHE A 135 8.60 -9.10 11.41
CA PHE A 135 8.94 -9.54 10.05
C PHE A 135 8.04 -10.69 9.61
N ILE A 136 7.35 -10.50 8.49
CA ILE A 136 6.42 -11.47 7.94
C ILE A 136 7.03 -12.11 6.69
N LYS A 137 6.99 -13.44 6.62
CA LYS A 137 7.43 -14.19 5.43
C LYS A 137 6.33 -14.12 4.37
N ALA A 138 6.48 -13.21 3.40
CA ALA A 138 5.57 -13.11 2.27
C ALA A 138 6.09 -13.96 1.09
N ARG A 139 5.40 -15.06 0.78
CA ARG A 139 5.75 -15.91 -0.37
C ARG A 139 5.23 -15.24 -1.65
N ARG A 140 6.00 -14.32 -2.25
CA ARG A 140 5.63 -13.68 -3.52
C ARG A 140 5.80 -14.66 -4.69
N SER A 141 4.71 -15.32 -5.10
CA SER A 141 4.68 -16.13 -6.33
C SER A 141 4.39 -15.25 -7.55
N ILE A 142 5.35 -14.41 -7.95
CA ILE A 142 5.25 -13.61 -9.19
C ILE A 142 6.59 -13.66 -9.95
N SER A 143 7.21 -14.84 -10.04
CA SER A 143 8.34 -15.08 -10.94
C SER A 143 8.08 -16.37 -11.72
N CYS A 144 8.17 -16.29 -13.05
CA CYS A 144 8.12 -17.43 -13.96
C CYS A 144 9.41 -18.28 -13.96
N ASN A 145 10.41 -17.97 -13.10
CA ASN A 145 11.67 -18.71 -13.03
C ASN A 145 11.85 -19.40 -11.66
N GLY A 146 12.00 -20.73 -11.67
CA GLY A 146 12.10 -21.57 -10.48
C GLY A 146 13.41 -21.48 -9.69
N THR A 147 14.41 -20.72 -10.18
CA THR A 147 15.79 -20.72 -9.65
C THR A 147 16.16 -19.49 -8.81
N THR A 148 15.29 -18.48 -8.67
CA THR A 148 15.53 -17.30 -7.81
C THR A 148 14.41 -17.13 -6.78
N ARG A 149 14.31 -18.08 -5.84
CA ARG A 149 13.44 -17.90 -4.67
C ARG A 149 14.17 -17.05 -3.62
N GLU A 150 14.29 -15.75 -3.87
CA GLU A 150 14.57 -14.82 -2.78
C GLU A 150 13.32 -14.73 -1.89
N VAL A 151 13.48 -15.02 -0.61
CA VAL A 151 12.41 -14.85 0.37
C VAL A 151 12.28 -13.36 0.64
N ALA A 152 11.42 -12.68 -0.12
CA ALA A 152 10.98 -11.35 0.23
C ALA A 152 10.31 -11.41 1.61
N ARG A 153 10.83 -10.64 2.56
CA ARG A 153 10.18 -10.43 3.85
C ARG A 153 9.47 -9.09 3.77
N ASP A 154 8.24 -9.05 4.24
CA ASP A 154 7.57 -7.78 4.50
C ASP A 154 7.77 -7.45 5.98
N VAL A 155 7.66 -6.18 6.34
CA VAL A 155 7.75 -5.70 7.71
C VAL A 155 6.44 -5.03 8.10
N VAL A 156 6.01 -5.29 9.33
CA VAL A 156 4.95 -4.56 10.01
C VAL A 156 5.60 -3.82 11.18
N ALA A 157 5.47 -2.50 11.20
CA ALA A 157 6.06 -1.62 12.19
C ALA A 157 4.95 -1.00 13.05
N ILE A 158 5.12 -1.00 14.37
CA ILE A 158 4.07 -0.67 15.34
C ILE A 158 4.56 0.40 16.33
N LEU A 159 3.71 1.40 16.58
CA LEU A 159 3.81 2.39 17.66
C LEU A 159 2.56 2.38 18.55
#